data_AF-A0A2E8KR87-F1
#
_entry.id   AF-A0A2E8KR87-F1
#
_cell.length_a   1.000
_cell.length_b   1.000
_cell.length_c   1.000
_cell.angle_alpha   90.00
_cell.angle_beta   90.00
_cell.angle_gamma   90.00
#
_symmetry.space_group_name_H-M   'P 1'
#
loop_
_entity.id
_entity.type
_entity.pdbx_description
1 polymer ?
#
loop_
_entity_poly.entity_id
_entity_poly.type
_entity_poly.pdbx_seq_one_letter_code
_entity_poly.pdbx_strand_id
1 'polypeptide(L)'
;MYGTDSAPWEMISTADDGFYNDALGADFGGSVNPMFFPMVPSLEFDSWFTIGAEPGDDDGINSAFDAALTSMADFNSGGDFIVDTFVGGSVFIVPGANDQGVPVNGKVLLGQFTTSGVVSALVNVQFRDANQESLYAEGMALTFPAPGVGCTDENACNYDPEAVIDAGCVYPEEFYNCEGCINDTDGDGVCDELELEGCTDSSACNYDSSATDDDGSCLQNDLCGVCGGDNSSCSGCTDSSACNYDSSSTLDDGSCTYPEMYYDCNGNCVNDTDGDGICDELEVPGCTDADADNYNSDATDDDGSCEYLGCTNPAADNYDEGANVDDGSCIIYGCTNQAADNYNEEATDDDGSCVASGCTYVGATNYDPVNTSDDGSCIFLGCTDSTALNFIAHANSDDGSCVFEECTGESDCPFDANGDGEIGSADLLEFLVAYGQACSDL
;
A
#
# COMPACT_ATOMS: atom_id res chain seq x y z
N MET A 1 -51.26 -5.23 59.62
CA MET A 1 -50.94 -5.85 60.93
C MET A 1 -50.63 -4.75 61.93
N TYR A 2 -51.02 -4.89 63.20
CA TYR A 2 -50.75 -3.87 64.22
C TYR A 2 -50.59 -4.47 65.63
N GLY A 3 -49.94 -3.73 66.52
CA GLY A 3 -49.79 -4.03 67.94
C GLY A 3 -49.88 -2.78 68.82
N THR A 4 -50.43 -2.93 70.03
CA THR A 4 -50.53 -1.91 71.10
C THR A 4 -50.45 -2.59 72.47
N ASP A 5 -50.35 -1.81 73.56
CA ASP A 5 -50.40 -2.32 74.94
C ASP A 5 -51.68 -3.12 75.29
N SER A 6 -52.80 -2.82 74.63
CA SER A 6 -54.07 -3.51 74.82
C SER A 6 -54.32 -4.69 73.86
N ALA A 7 -53.57 -4.74 72.76
CA ALA A 7 -53.64 -5.76 71.73
C ALA A 7 -52.23 -5.97 71.15
N PRO A 8 -51.37 -6.74 71.84
CA PRO A 8 -49.97 -6.88 71.44
C PRO A 8 -49.83 -7.68 70.14
N TRP A 9 -48.79 -7.38 69.38
CA TRP A 9 -48.36 -8.18 68.23
C TRP A 9 -47.00 -8.80 68.54
N GLU A 10 -46.95 -10.12 68.57
CA GLU A 10 -45.79 -10.89 69.03
C GLU A 10 -45.45 -12.01 68.04
N MET A 11 -44.17 -12.16 67.71
CA MET A 11 -43.61 -13.33 67.04
C MET A 11 -42.45 -13.80 67.91
N ILE A 12 -42.65 -14.92 68.62
CA ILE A 12 -41.69 -15.43 69.59
C ILE A 12 -41.18 -16.78 69.12
N SER A 13 -39.87 -16.97 69.05
CA SER A 13 -39.28 -18.28 68.75
C SER A 13 -38.78 -18.98 70.01
N THR A 14 -38.91 -20.30 70.07
CA THR A 14 -38.25 -21.12 71.11
C THR A 14 -36.77 -21.41 70.81
N ALA A 15 -36.26 -20.96 69.67
CA ALA A 15 -34.89 -21.18 69.23
C ALA A 15 -33.89 -20.32 70.03
N ASP A 16 -32.75 -20.89 70.43
CA ASP A 16 -31.69 -20.14 71.12
C ASP A 16 -31.01 -19.10 70.20
N ASP A 17 -31.05 -19.34 68.89
CA ASP A 17 -30.57 -18.44 67.82
C ASP A 17 -31.67 -17.56 67.22
N GLY A 18 -32.92 -17.74 67.67
CA GLY A 18 -34.08 -16.94 67.27
C GLY A 18 -34.43 -16.99 65.79
N PHE A 19 -34.72 -15.84 65.17
CA PHE A 19 -35.08 -15.75 63.75
C PHE A 19 -33.86 -15.55 62.86
N TYR A 20 -33.78 -16.31 61.77
CA TYR A 20 -32.71 -16.15 60.79
C TYR A 20 -32.94 -14.90 59.94
N ASN A 21 -31.93 -14.04 59.85
CA ASN A 21 -31.91 -12.86 58.99
C ASN A 21 -30.58 -12.79 58.23
N ASP A 22 -30.63 -12.61 56.92
CA ASP A 22 -29.46 -12.49 56.05
C ASP A 22 -28.95 -11.03 56.03
N ALA A 23 -27.64 -10.85 55.86
CA ALA A 23 -27.03 -9.52 55.81
C ALA A 23 -27.44 -8.70 54.57
N LEU A 24 -27.87 -9.38 53.50
CA LEU A 24 -28.44 -8.78 52.29
C LEU A 24 -29.98 -8.85 52.27
N GLY A 25 -30.58 -9.29 53.38
CA GLY A 25 -32.01 -9.37 53.59
C GLY A 25 -32.70 -8.02 53.73
N ALA A 26 -34.01 -8.06 53.99
CA ALA A 26 -34.82 -6.86 54.18
C ALA A 26 -36.00 -7.12 55.12
N ASP A 27 -36.43 -6.09 55.84
CA ASP A 27 -37.58 -6.15 56.77
C ASP A 27 -38.88 -6.65 56.09
N PHE A 28 -39.00 -6.41 54.77
CA PHE A 28 -40.19 -6.67 53.99
C PHE A 28 -39.91 -7.49 52.73
N GLY A 29 -40.82 -8.43 52.43
CA GLY A 29 -40.64 -9.42 51.36
C GLY A 29 -40.34 -8.83 49.99
N GLY A 30 -41.10 -7.83 49.53
CA GLY A 30 -40.87 -7.23 48.20
C GLY A 30 -39.53 -6.49 48.08
N SER A 31 -38.91 -6.14 49.20
CA SER A 31 -37.57 -5.54 49.24
C SER A 31 -36.44 -6.58 49.17
N VAL A 32 -36.73 -7.88 49.29
CA VAL A 32 -35.77 -8.97 49.06
C VAL A 32 -35.60 -9.17 47.55
N ASN A 33 -34.36 -9.19 47.06
CA ASN A 33 -34.06 -9.28 45.63
C ASN A 33 -33.70 -10.71 45.19
N PRO A 34 -34.58 -11.41 44.42
CA PRO A 34 -34.34 -12.79 44.00
C PRO A 34 -33.14 -12.97 43.07
N MET A 35 -32.68 -11.92 42.39
CA MET A 35 -31.50 -12.00 41.51
C MET A 35 -30.22 -12.39 42.27
N PHE A 36 -30.21 -12.25 43.60
CA PHE A 36 -29.08 -12.66 44.43
C PHE A 36 -29.11 -14.13 44.86
N PHE A 37 -30.23 -14.84 44.74
CA PHE A 37 -30.33 -16.24 45.20
C PHE A 37 -29.26 -17.18 44.60
N PRO A 38 -28.92 -17.12 43.30
CA PRO A 38 -27.88 -17.99 42.74
C PRO A 38 -26.48 -17.70 43.30
N MET A 39 -26.22 -16.45 43.74
CA MET A 39 -24.92 -16.03 44.28
C MET A 39 -24.86 -16.15 45.81
N VAL A 40 -26.00 -16.00 46.49
CA VAL A 40 -26.17 -16.05 47.95
C VAL A 40 -27.42 -16.88 48.27
N PRO A 41 -27.32 -18.22 48.22
CA PRO A 41 -28.47 -19.10 48.46
C PRO A 41 -29.08 -18.95 49.86
N SER A 42 -28.30 -18.46 50.83
CA SER A 42 -28.78 -18.23 52.19
C SER A 42 -29.87 -17.16 52.28
N LEU A 43 -29.92 -16.24 51.31
CA LEU A 43 -30.91 -15.15 51.26
C LEU A 43 -32.33 -15.67 51.07
N GLU A 44 -32.52 -16.85 50.47
CA GLU A 44 -33.84 -17.48 50.33
C GLU A 44 -34.50 -17.76 51.67
N PHE A 45 -33.71 -17.90 52.73
CA PHE A 45 -34.17 -18.21 54.08
C PHE A 45 -34.38 -16.98 54.96
N ASP A 46 -34.15 -15.77 54.46
CA ASP A 46 -34.34 -14.53 55.23
C ASP A 46 -35.74 -14.42 55.83
N SER A 47 -35.86 -13.89 57.05
CA SER A 47 -37.15 -13.69 57.72
C SER A 47 -37.64 -12.27 57.52
N TRP A 48 -38.90 -12.12 57.09
CA TRP A 48 -39.45 -10.82 56.71
C TRP A 48 -40.97 -10.78 56.83
N PHE A 49 -41.52 -9.57 56.95
CA PHE A 49 -42.96 -9.34 56.97
C PHE A 49 -43.50 -8.94 55.59
N THR A 50 -44.77 -9.19 55.33
CA THR A 50 -45.42 -8.70 54.11
C THR A 50 -46.93 -8.57 54.31
N ILE A 51 -47.61 -8.01 53.31
CA ILE A 51 -49.05 -8.15 53.12
C ILE A 51 -49.26 -8.53 51.65
N GLY A 52 -49.03 -9.80 51.34
CA GLY A 52 -49.26 -10.40 50.02
C GLY A 52 -48.18 -10.19 48.96
N ALA A 53 -47.02 -9.60 49.30
CA ALA A 53 -45.86 -9.50 48.41
C ALA A 53 -44.89 -10.68 48.62
N GLU A 54 -44.36 -11.24 47.53
CA GLU A 54 -43.24 -12.18 47.51
C GLU A 54 -41.91 -11.45 47.18
N PRO A 55 -40.74 -12.08 47.39
CA PRO A 55 -39.46 -11.52 46.98
C PRO A 55 -39.45 -11.05 45.52
N GLY A 56 -39.07 -9.79 45.32
CA GLY A 56 -39.01 -9.13 44.01
C GLY A 56 -40.29 -8.42 43.57
N ASP A 57 -41.40 -8.55 44.31
CA ASP A 57 -42.60 -7.78 44.04
C ASP A 57 -42.49 -6.33 44.56
N ASP A 58 -43.24 -5.40 43.97
CA ASP A 58 -43.40 -4.04 44.51
C ASP A 58 -44.34 -4.05 45.73
N ASP A 59 -43.79 -4.06 46.94
CA ASP A 59 -44.55 -4.32 48.18
C ASP A 59 -45.55 -3.21 48.56
N GLY A 60 -45.33 -1.97 48.12
CA GLY A 60 -46.13 -0.79 48.49
C GLY A 60 -46.41 -0.66 49.99
N ILE A 61 -45.60 -1.31 50.82
CA ILE A 61 -45.87 -1.55 52.23
C ILE A 61 -45.42 -0.33 53.03
N ASN A 62 -46.23 0.06 54.00
CA ASN A 62 -45.93 1.20 54.87
C ASN A 62 -45.83 0.70 56.30
N SER A 63 -44.90 1.29 57.05
CA SER A 63 -44.73 1.00 58.47
C SER A 63 -44.78 2.27 59.29
N ALA A 64 -45.34 2.16 60.50
CA ALA A 64 -45.40 3.24 61.47
C ALA A 64 -45.26 2.64 62.86
N PHE A 65 -44.16 2.96 63.55
CA PHE A 65 -43.83 2.45 64.87
C PHE A 65 -43.58 3.62 65.84
N ASP A 66 -43.93 3.41 67.11
CA ASP A 66 -43.47 4.26 68.21
C ASP A 66 -41.95 4.39 68.18
N ALA A 67 -41.43 5.60 68.35
CA ALA A 67 -39.98 5.86 68.36
C ALA A 67 -39.26 5.18 69.53
N ALA A 68 -39.99 4.75 70.55
CA ALA A 68 -39.47 3.97 71.67
C ALA A 68 -39.40 2.46 71.40
N LEU A 69 -39.97 1.95 70.31
CA LEU A 69 -39.94 0.53 69.96
C LEU A 69 -38.67 0.17 69.18
N THR A 70 -38.08 -0.98 69.53
CA THR A 70 -36.94 -1.59 68.83
C THR A 70 -37.31 -2.87 68.07
N SER A 71 -38.61 -3.22 68.00
CA SER A 71 -39.12 -4.52 67.53
C SER A 71 -38.51 -5.01 66.21
N MET A 72 -38.39 -4.14 65.21
CA MET A 72 -37.81 -4.52 63.91
C MET A 72 -36.29 -4.69 63.99
N ALA A 73 -35.60 -3.84 64.74
CA ALA A 73 -34.16 -3.98 64.95
C ALA A 73 -33.82 -5.23 65.76
N ASP A 74 -34.63 -5.53 66.78
CA ASP A 74 -34.49 -6.76 67.58
C ASP A 74 -34.72 -7.98 66.68
N PHE A 75 -35.82 -8.00 65.90
CA PHE A 75 -36.12 -9.07 64.94
C PHE A 75 -35.00 -9.30 63.93
N ASN A 76 -34.49 -8.25 63.28
CA ASN A 76 -33.41 -8.34 62.30
C ASN A 76 -32.06 -8.75 62.92
N SER A 77 -31.92 -8.66 64.24
CA SER A 77 -30.77 -9.17 64.98
C SER A 77 -30.96 -10.61 65.49
N GLY A 78 -32.06 -11.25 65.10
CA GLY A 78 -32.46 -12.60 65.49
C GLY A 78 -33.27 -12.67 66.79
N GLY A 79 -33.71 -11.54 67.35
CA GLY A 79 -34.57 -11.50 68.53
C GLY A 79 -36.06 -11.69 68.21
N ASP A 80 -36.89 -11.74 69.26
CA ASP A 80 -38.34 -11.79 69.12
C ASP A 80 -38.89 -10.45 68.58
N PHE A 81 -39.95 -10.51 67.77
CA PHE A 81 -40.67 -9.32 67.34
C PHE A 81 -41.83 -9.04 68.30
N ILE A 82 -41.77 -7.94 69.06
CA ILE A 82 -42.78 -7.60 70.08
C ILE A 82 -43.22 -6.13 69.94
N VAL A 83 -44.52 -5.90 69.81
CA VAL A 83 -45.13 -4.56 69.77
C VAL A 83 -46.24 -4.48 70.82
N ASP A 84 -45.93 -3.87 71.96
CA ASP A 84 -46.79 -3.83 73.16
C ASP A 84 -46.85 -2.45 73.84
N THR A 85 -46.46 -1.37 73.15
CA THR A 85 -46.49 -0.01 73.73
C THR A 85 -47.83 0.69 73.54
N PHE A 86 -48.08 1.73 74.34
CA PHE A 86 -49.29 2.55 74.26
C PHE A 86 -49.49 3.22 72.87
N VAL A 87 -48.41 3.69 72.25
CA VAL A 87 -48.46 4.25 70.89
C VAL A 87 -48.52 3.11 69.86
N GLY A 88 -47.82 2.01 70.12
CA GLY A 88 -47.87 0.80 69.33
C GLY A 88 -47.11 0.89 68.01
N GLY A 89 -47.45 -0.01 67.11
CA GLY A 89 -46.81 -0.13 65.80
C GLY A 89 -47.71 -0.83 64.79
N SER A 90 -47.53 -0.53 63.52
CA SER A 90 -48.30 -1.13 62.44
C SER A 90 -47.53 -1.22 61.14
N VAL A 91 -47.85 -2.26 60.37
CA VAL A 91 -47.47 -2.42 58.98
C VAL A 91 -48.76 -2.52 58.17
N PHE A 92 -48.90 -1.71 57.12
CA PHE A 92 -50.14 -1.59 56.37
C PHE A 92 -49.90 -1.27 54.90
N ILE A 93 -50.84 -1.73 54.07
CA ILE A 93 -51.00 -1.27 52.69
C ILE A 93 -52.21 -0.37 52.66
N VAL A 94 -52.15 0.72 51.90
CA VAL A 94 -53.29 1.62 51.68
C VAL A 94 -54.30 0.92 50.76
N PRO A 95 -55.54 0.65 51.20
CA PRO A 95 -56.52 -0.04 50.35
C PRO A 95 -56.75 0.68 49.03
N GLY A 96 -56.55 -0.03 47.91
CA GLY A 96 -56.65 0.53 46.56
C GLY A 96 -55.40 1.23 46.03
N ALA A 97 -54.29 1.25 46.78
CA ALA A 97 -53.00 1.72 46.27
C ALA A 97 -52.27 0.65 45.44
N ASN A 98 -52.40 -0.63 45.80
CA ASN A 98 -51.97 -1.78 45.00
C ASN A 98 -52.89 -3.00 45.29
N ASP A 99 -52.69 -4.09 44.53
CA ASP A 99 -53.51 -5.30 44.60
C ASP A 99 -52.94 -6.37 45.57
N GLN A 100 -51.79 -6.16 46.20
CA GLN A 100 -51.12 -7.20 46.99
C GLN A 100 -51.86 -7.59 48.28
N GLY A 101 -52.55 -6.64 48.91
CA GLY A 101 -53.40 -6.93 50.06
C GLY A 101 -54.69 -7.69 49.72
N VAL A 102 -54.95 -8.02 48.45
CA VAL A 102 -56.13 -8.76 48.02
C VAL A 102 -55.90 -10.27 48.21
N PRO A 103 -56.79 -10.97 48.94
CA PRO A 103 -56.59 -12.38 49.23
C PRO A 103 -56.67 -13.27 47.99
N VAL A 104 -55.67 -14.12 47.79
CA VAL A 104 -55.68 -15.21 46.81
C VAL A 104 -56.23 -16.45 47.49
N ASN A 105 -57.33 -17.00 46.98
CA ASN A 105 -58.04 -18.15 47.59
C ASN A 105 -58.41 -17.94 49.07
N GLY A 106 -58.75 -16.69 49.45
CA GLY A 106 -59.11 -16.34 50.82
C GLY A 106 -57.93 -16.27 51.79
N LYS A 107 -56.69 -16.27 51.30
CA LYS A 107 -55.46 -16.17 52.09
C LYS A 107 -54.62 -14.97 51.65
N VAL A 108 -53.89 -14.39 52.58
CA VAL A 108 -52.89 -13.33 52.34
C VAL A 108 -51.60 -13.78 53.01
N LEU A 109 -50.48 -13.68 52.29
CA LEU A 109 -49.16 -13.92 52.86
C LEU A 109 -48.85 -12.79 53.86
N LEU A 110 -48.40 -13.14 55.07
CA LEU A 110 -48.08 -12.15 56.11
C LEU A 110 -46.58 -12.05 56.40
N GLY A 111 -45.79 -13.01 55.92
CA GLY A 111 -44.35 -13.03 56.06
C GLY A 111 -43.78 -14.42 55.90
N GLN A 112 -42.45 -14.48 55.86
CA GLN A 112 -41.65 -15.69 55.97
C GLN A 112 -40.88 -15.61 57.28
N PHE A 113 -40.86 -16.70 58.05
CA PHE A 113 -40.19 -16.74 59.34
C PHE A 113 -39.38 -18.02 59.43
N THR A 114 -38.06 -17.87 59.36
CA THR A 114 -37.12 -18.97 59.44
C THR A 114 -36.54 -19.04 60.84
N THR A 115 -36.66 -20.20 61.48
CA THR A 115 -36.09 -20.45 62.79
C THR A 115 -35.84 -21.94 62.99
N SER A 116 -34.90 -22.29 63.86
CA SER A 116 -34.63 -23.68 64.24
C SER A 116 -35.63 -24.24 65.27
N GLY A 117 -36.47 -23.37 65.84
CA GLY A 117 -37.42 -23.70 66.90
C GLY A 117 -38.89 -23.65 66.46
N VAL A 118 -39.77 -23.50 67.43
CA VAL A 118 -41.21 -23.32 67.20
C VAL A 118 -41.55 -21.85 67.40
N VAL A 119 -42.29 -21.28 66.45
CA VAL A 119 -42.79 -19.91 66.52
C VAL A 119 -44.17 -19.89 67.18
N SER A 120 -44.32 -19.07 68.21
CA SER A 120 -45.61 -18.64 68.76
C SER A 120 -45.92 -17.24 68.23
N ALA A 121 -46.87 -17.16 67.31
CA ALA A 121 -47.31 -15.91 66.70
C ALA A 121 -48.63 -15.45 67.31
N LEU A 122 -48.72 -14.18 67.68
CA LEU A 122 -49.92 -13.47 68.09
C LEU A 122 -50.08 -12.24 67.20
N VAL A 123 -51.01 -12.28 66.25
CA VAL A 123 -51.13 -11.24 65.21
C VAL A 123 -52.50 -10.56 65.29
N ASN A 124 -52.51 -9.24 65.14
CA ASN A 124 -53.74 -8.47 64.94
C ASN A 124 -53.77 -7.89 63.52
N VAL A 125 -54.89 -8.07 62.84
CA VAL A 125 -55.09 -7.57 61.48
C VAL A 125 -56.33 -6.71 61.43
N GLN A 126 -56.17 -5.53 60.85
CA GLN A 126 -57.26 -4.70 60.37
C GLN A 126 -57.33 -4.86 58.85
N PHE A 127 -58.52 -5.10 58.31
CA PHE A 127 -58.77 -5.17 56.88
C PHE A 127 -60.04 -4.41 56.52
N ARG A 128 -60.22 -4.06 55.25
CA ARG A 128 -61.43 -3.40 54.75
C ARG A 128 -62.15 -4.28 53.74
N ASP A 129 -63.47 -4.30 53.84
CA ASP A 129 -64.29 -4.97 52.83
C ASP A 129 -64.51 -4.09 51.58
N ALA A 130 -65.23 -4.63 50.60
CA ALA A 130 -65.56 -3.90 49.37
C ALA A 130 -66.42 -2.63 49.59
N ASN A 131 -67.07 -2.50 50.75
CA ASN A 131 -67.86 -1.33 51.15
C ASN A 131 -67.01 -0.29 51.92
N GLN A 132 -65.71 -0.53 52.05
CA GLN A 132 -64.77 0.26 52.87
C GLN A 132 -65.06 0.22 54.37
N GLU A 133 -65.79 -0.79 54.85
CA GLU A 133 -65.97 -1.02 56.28
C GLU A 133 -64.72 -1.70 56.85
N SER A 134 -64.15 -1.10 57.91
CA SER A 134 -63.02 -1.68 58.62
C SER A 134 -63.49 -2.82 59.52
N LEU A 135 -62.85 -3.97 59.36
CA LEU A 135 -63.00 -5.18 60.16
C LEU A 135 -61.69 -5.44 60.91
N TYR A 136 -61.81 -6.06 62.08
CA TYR A 136 -60.69 -6.32 62.99
C TYR A 136 -60.68 -7.78 63.39
N ALA A 137 -59.51 -8.40 63.32
CA ALA A 137 -59.23 -9.71 63.89
C ALA A 137 -58.06 -9.53 64.86
N GLU A 138 -58.37 -9.52 66.15
CA GLU A 138 -57.40 -9.35 67.24
C GLU A 138 -57.15 -10.69 67.95
N GLY A 139 -55.93 -10.88 68.44
CA GLY A 139 -55.54 -12.06 69.22
C GLY A 139 -55.48 -13.34 68.40
N MET A 140 -55.17 -13.27 67.10
CA MET A 140 -55.01 -14.47 66.28
C MET A 140 -53.71 -15.17 66.68
N ALA A 141 -53.83 -16.30 67.36
CA ALA A 141 -52.71 -17.10 67.80
C ALA A 141 -52.44 -18.27 66.84
N LEU A 142 -51.18 -18.45 66.44
CA LEU A 142 -50.70 -19.55 65.61
C LEU A 142 -49.39 -20.10 66.20
N THR A 143 -49.21 -21.42 66.15
CA THR A 143 -47.94 -22.06 66.50
C THR A 143 -47.45 -22.87 65.30
N PHE A 144 -46.22 -22.64 64.83
CA PHE A 144 -45.66 -23.34 63.68
C PHE A 144 -44.15 -23.66 63.84
N PRO A 145 -43.67 -24.81 63.31
CA PRO A 145 -44.46 -25.88 62.71
C PRO A 145 -45.38 -26.56 63.75
N ALA A 146 -46.58 -26.96 63.33
CA ALA A 146 -47.49 -27.67 64.21
C ALA A 146 -46.95 -29.07 64.47
N PRO A 147 -46.91 -29.56 65.72
CA PRO A 147 -46.38 -30.88 66.02
C PRO A 147 -47.16 -31.97 65.26
N GLY A 148 -46.44 -32.81 64.49
CA GLY A 148 -47.00 -33.94 63.74
C GLY A 148 -47.52 -33.62 62.33
N VAL A 149 -47.09 -32.51 61.72
CA VAL A 149 -47.46 -32.10 60.36
C VAL A 149 -46.25 -32.27 59.43
N GLY A 150 -46.36 -33.13 58.42
CA GLY A 150 -45.29 -33.49 57.47
C GLY A 150 -45.76 -34.54 56.45
N CYS A 151 -44.97 -34.91 55.45
CA CYS A 151 -45.39 -35.92 54.47
C CYS A 151 -45.38 -37.33 55.10
N THR A 152 -46.46 -38.09 54.91
CA THR A 152 -46.61 -39.43 55.49
C THR A 152 -46.29 -40.58 54.52
N ASP A 153 -45.86 -40.29 53.29
CA ASP A 153 -45.53 -41.30 52.27
C ASP A 153 -44.03 -41.62 52.27
N GLU A 154 -43.66 -42.88 52.54
CA GLU A 154 -42.27 -43.37 52.57
C GLU A 154 -41.52 -43.23 51.23
N ASN A 155 -42.23 -43.05 50.11
CA ASN A 155 -41.62 -42.86 48.79
C ASN A 155 -41.44 -41.39 48.40
N ALA A 156 -41.88 -40.46 49.26
CA ALA A 156 -41.66 -39.04 49.05
C ALA A 156 -40.30 -38.61 49.61
N CYS A 157 -39.69 -37.62 48.97
CA CYS A 157 -38.39 -37.09 49.35
C CYS A 157 -38.41 -36.29 50.66
N ASN A 158 -39.58 -35.78 51.06
CA ASN A 158 -39.79 -35.08 52.32
C ASN A 158 -40.57 -35.92 53.34
N TYR A 159 -40.48 -37.25 53.25
CA TYR A 159 -41.10 -38.17 54.20
C TYR A 159 -40.66 -37.86 55.64
N ASP A 160 -41.64 -37.61 56.52
CA ASP A 160 -41.44 -37.44 57.94
C ASP A 160 -42.08 -38.62 58.70
N PRO A 161 -41.27 -39.51 59.31
CA PRO A 161 -41.77 -40.65 60.06
C PRO A 161 -42.52 -40.26 61.35
N GLU A 162 -42.43 -39.01 61.81
CA GLU A 162 -43.16 -38.47 62.96
C GLU A 162 -44.45 -37.72 62.56
N ALA A 163 -44.67 -37.50 61.26
CA ALA A 163 -45.88 -36.87 60.76
C ALA A 163 -47.11 -37.76 60.92
N VAL A 164 -48.18 -37.18 61.43
CA VAL A 164 -49.51 -37.81 61.55
C VAL A 164 -50.57 -37.11 60.71
N ILE A 165 -50.24 -35.92 60.17
CA ILE A 165 -51.07 -35.13 59.28
C ILE A 165 -50.25 -34.82 58.04
N ASP A 166 -50.72 -35.32 56.89
CA ASP A 166 -50.09 -35.08 55.59
C ASP A 166 -50.10 -33.59 55.23
N ALA A 167 -48.91 -33.05 54.98
CA ALA A 167 -48.67 -31.63 54.73
C ALA A 167 -48.08 -31.35 53.35
N GLY A 168 -48.27 -32.27 52.40
CA GLY A 168 -47.76 -32.17 51.04
C GLY A 168 -46.50 -32.98 50.86
N CYS A 169 -46.57 -33.99 49.99
CA CYS A 169 -45.46 -34.88 49.65
C CYS A 169 -44.77 -34.43 48.36
N VAL A 170 -43.44 -34.39 48.39
CA VAL A 170 -42.60 -34.09 47.23
C VAL A 170 -42.08 -35.42 46.69
N TYR A 171 -42.36 -35.70 45.42
CA TYR A 171 -41.87 -36.89 44.72
C TYR A 171 -40.80 -36.49 43.69
N PRO A 172 -39.83 -37.38 43.41
CA PRO A 172 -38.86 -37.10 42.38
C PRO A 172 -39.49 -37.20 40.99
N GLU A 173 -38.99 -36.39 40.05
CA GLU A 173 -39.43 -36.41 38.65
C GLU A 173 -38.91 -37.65 37.90
N GLU A 174 -39.38 -37.87 36.67
CA GLU A 174 -38.87 -38.97 35.82
C GLU A 174 -37.35 -38.81 35.62
N PHE A 175 -36.59 -39.91 35.76
CA PHE A 175 -35.11 -39.95 35.77
C PHE A 175 -34.41 -39.42 37.04
N TYR A 176 -35.15 -38.81 37.97
CA TYR A 176 -34.63 -38.36 39.26
C TYR A 176 -35.02 -39.31 40.40
N ASN A 177 -34.23 -39.29 41.47
CA ASN A 177 -34.54 -39.86 42.77
C ASN A 177 -34.40 -38.76 43.85
N CYS A 178 -34.68 -39.09 45.11
CA CYS A 178 -34.65 -38.09 46.20
C CYS A 178 -33.24 -37.59 46.57
N GLU A 179 -32.20 -38.18 45.99
CA GLU A 179 -30.80 -37.80 46.12
C GLU A 179 -30.24 -37.11 44.86
N GLY A 180 -31.07 -36.94 43.81
CA GLY A 180 -30.68 -36.31 42.54
C GLY A 180 -30.91 -37.21 41.34
N CYS A 181 -30.17 -36.97 40.26
CA CYS A 181 -30.28 -37.76 39.04
C CYS A 181 -29.87 -39.24 39.28
N ILE A 182 -30.53 -40.18 38.57
CA ILE A 182 -30.19 -41.61 38.64
C ILE A 182 -28.91 -41.96 37.85
N ASN A 183 -28.77 -41.43 36.63
CA ASN A 183 -27.62 -41.62 35.75
C ASN A 183 -27.08 -40.25 35.34
N ASP A 184 -25.97 -39.86 35.95
CA ASP A 184 -25.31 -38.57 35.75
C ASP A 184 -23.82 -38.86 35.60
N THR A 185 -23.38 -38.96 34.36
CA THR A 185 -22.02 -39.40 34.01
C THR A 185 -20.99 -38.30 34.26
N ASP A 186 -21.36 -37.04 34.07
CA ASP A 186 -20.45 -35.90 34.15
C ASP A 186 -20.55 -35.11 35.49
N GLY A 187 -21.62 -35.35 36.25
CA GLY A 187 -21.86 -34.83 37.59
C GLY A 187 -22.48 -33.43 37.62
N ASP A 188 -23.12 -32.97 36.56
CA ASP A 188 -23.67 -31.62 36.46
C ASP A 188 -25.11 -31.48 37.04
N GLY A 189 -25.74 -32.60 37.38
CA GLY A 189 -27.08 -32.67 37.96
C GLY A 189 -28.23 -32.81 36.94
N VAL A 190 -27.92 -32.83 35.65
CA VAL A 190 -28.79 -33.28 34.57
C VAL A 190 -28.59 -34.78 34.38
N CYS A 191 -29.65 -35.48 33.98
CA CYS A 191 -29.53 -36.91 33.69
C CYS A 191 -29.08 -37.17 32.28
N ASP A 192 -28.23 -38.18 32.09
CA ASP A 192 -27.74 -38.66 30.79
C ASP A 192 -28.88 -38.80 29.76
N GLU A 193 -30.07 -39.28 30.16
CA GLU A 193 -31.22 -39.43 29.25
C GLU A 193 -31.91 -38.11 28.86
N LEU A 194 -31.64 -37.04 29.60
CA LEU A 194 -32.15 -35.69 29.41
C LEU A 194 -31.08 -34.74 28.85
N GLU A 195 -29.86 -35.24 28.62
CA GLU A 195 -28.78 -34.44 28.12
C GLU A 195 -29.03 -33.96 26.69
N LEU A 196 -28.72 -32.69 26.47
CA LEU A 196 -28.69 -32.07 25.16
C LEU A 196 -27.23 -31.79 24.80
N GLU A 197 -26.69 -32.56 23.86
CA GLU A 197 -25.35 -32.35 23.31
C GLU A 197 -25.26 -30.99 22.61
N GLY A 198 -24.20 -30.23 22.93
CA GLY A 198 -23.86 -28.98 22.26
C GLY A 198 -22.70 -28.27 22.94
N CYS A 199 -22.46 -27.00 22.62
CA CYS A 199 -21.40 -26.25 23.29
C CYS A 199 -21.89 -25.64 24.61
N THR A 200 -21.32 -26.07 25.73
CA THR A 200 -21.70 -25.59 27.08
C THR A 200 -20.86 -24.40 27.57
N ASP A 201 -19.75 -24.08 26.89
CA ASP A 201 -18.90 -22.94 27.23
C ASP A 201 -19.55 -21.60 26.84
N SER A 202 -20.04 -20.85 27.83
CA SER A 202 -20.63 -19.50 27.64
C SER A 202 -19.72 -18.47 26.98
N SER A 203 -18.41 -18.72 26.90
CA SER A 203 -17.42 -17.88 26.22
C SER A 203 -17.22 -18.23 24.74
N ALA A 204 -17.75 -19.37 24.29
CA ALA A 204 -17.73 -19.79 22.91
C ALA A 204 -18.75 -19.03 22.06
N CYS A 205 -18.44 -18.85 20.78
CA CYS A 205 -19.30 -18.09 19.86
C CYS A 205 -20.51 -18.88 19.36
N ASN A 206 -20.48 -20.21 19.51
CA ASN A 206 -21.60 -21.12 19.23
C ASN A 206 -22.16 -21.74 20.52
N TYR A 207 -21.98 -21.08 21.66
CA TYR A 207 -22.61 -21.47 22.93
C TYR A 207 -24.11 -21.73 22.74
N ASP A 208 -24.57 -22.88 23.20
CA ASP A 208 -25.98 -23.26 23.22
C ASP A 208 -26.44 -23.31 24.67
N SER A 209 -27.30 -22.37 25.06
CA SER A 209 -27.85 -22.30 26.41
C SER A 209 -28.79 -23.46 26.75
N SER A 210 -29.19 -24.27 25.76
CA SER A 210 -29.95 -25.49 25.98
C SER A 210 -29.07 -26.73 26.10
N ALA A 211 -27.79 -26.64 25.74
CA ALA A 211 -26.87 -27.76 25.90
C ALA A 211 -26.58 -28.00 27.38
N THR A 212 -26.63 -29.27 27.76
CA THR A 212 -26.30 -29.75 29.10
C THR A 212 -25.10 -30.69 29.08
N ASP A 213 -24.65 -31.16 27.90
CA ASP A 213 -23.40 -31.91 27.75
C ASP A 213 -22.56 -31.34 26.59
N ASP A 214 -21.23 -31.29 26.79
CA ASP A 214 -20.27 -30.74 25.82
C ASP A 214 -19.87 -31.78 24.77
N ASP A 215 -20.29 -31.58 23.52
CA ASP A 215 -19.98 -32.47 22.40
C ASP A 215 -18.62 -32.20 21.73
N GLY A 216 -17.82 -31.28 22.29
CA GLY A 216 -16.57 -30.80 21.73
C GLY A 216 -16.73 -29.85 20.54
N SER A 217 -17.94 -29.37 20.24
CA SER A 217 -18.20 -28.46 19.13
C SER A 217 -17.90 -26.99 19.42
N CYS A 218 -17.50 -26.62 20.64
CA CYS A 218 -17.24 -25.23 20.99
C CYS A 218 -16.21 -24.56 20.06
N LEU A 219 -16.60 -23.42 19.50
CA LEU A 219 -15.83 -22.60 18.60
C LEU A 219 -15.53 -21.25 19.24
N GLN A 220 -14.35 -20.72 18.95
CA GLN A 220 -14.00 -19.34 19.28
C GLN A 220 -14.17 -18.46 18.05
N ASN A 221 -14.42 -17.17 18.30
CA ASN A 221 -14.26 -16.17 17.25
C ASN A 221 -12.78 -16.10 16.86
N ASP A 222 -12.54 -16.04 15.56
CA ASP A 222 -11.23 -15.69 15.03
C ASP A 222 -10.94 -14.18 15.26
N LEU A 223 -9.77 -13.70 14.84
CA LEU A 223 -9.40 -12.28 14.97
C LEU A 223 -10.29 -11.36 14.12
N CYS A 224 -11.05 -11.92 13.17
CA CYS A 224 -12.04 -11.22 12.35
C CYS A 224 -13.45 -11.23 12.97
N GLY A 225 -13.65 -11.87 14.12
CA GLY A 225 -14.95 -11.98 14.77
C GLY A 225 -15.86 -13.03 14.14
N VAL A 226 -15.33 -13.92 13.30
CA VAL A 226 -16.09 -15.03 12.70
C VAL A 226 -15.99 -16.26 13.58
N CYS A 227 -17.13 -16.83 13.93
CA CYS A 227 -17.21 -18.03 14.75
C CYS A 227 -16.63 -19.25 14.02
N GLY A 228 -15.56 -19.84 14.57
CA GLY A 228 -14.82 -20.93 13.93
C GLY A 228 -14.09 -20.52 12.64
N GLY A 229 -13.86 -19.22 12.44
CA GLY A 229 -13.16 -18.70 11.27
C GLY A 229 -11.65 -18.99 11.27
N ASP A 230 -11.02 -18.80 10.12
CA ASP A 230 -9.59 -18.98 9.88
C ASP A 230 -8.85 -17.65 9.66
N ASN A 231 -9.46 -16.52 10.05
CA ASN A 231 -9.04 -15.14 9.80
C ASN A 231 -9.14 -14.67 8.35
N SER A 232 -9.61 -15.48 7.40
CA SER A 232 -9.60 -15.10 5.97
C SER A 232 -10.53 -13.92 5.64
N SER A 233 -11.59 -13.71 6.42
CA SER A 233 -12.63 -12.71 6.12
C SER A 233 -12.20 -11.24 6.30
N CYS A 234 -11.15 -10.99 7.09
CA CYS A 234 -10.57 -9.67 7.31
C CYS A 234 -9.06 -9.64 7.04
N SER A 235 -8.55 -10.70 6.40
CA SER A 235 -7.18 -10.80 5.92
C SER A 235 -7.04 -10.18 4.53
N GLY A 236 -5.93 -9.48 4.31
CA GLY A 236 -5.57 -8.87 3.03
C GLY A 236 -4.46 -7.85 3.22
N CYS A 237 -4.10 -7.12 2.18
CA CYS A 237 -3.03 -6.14 2.31
C CYS A 237 -3.45 -4.94 3.17
N THR A 238 -2.77 -4.73 4.30
CA THR A 238 -3.05 -3.62 5.23
C THR A 238 -2.14 -2.40 5.05
N ASP A 239 -1.12 -2.49 4.20
CA ASP A 239 -0.20 -1.38 3.94
C ASP A 239 -0.80 -0.40 2.91
N SER A 240 -1.10 0.82 3.35
CA SER A 240 -1.66 1.89 2.50
C SER A 240 -0.78 2.33 1.32
N SER A 241 0.48 1.92 1.28
CA SER A 241 1.41 2.19 0.18
C SER A 241 1.46 1.08 -0.87
N ALA A 242 0.80 -0.06 -0.62
CA ALA A 242 0.71 -1.17 -1.56
C ALA A 242 -0.40 -0.96 -2.61
N CYS A 243 -0.24 -1.59 -3.76
CA CYS A 243 -1.15 -1.49 -4.91
C CYS A 243 -2.47 -2.22 -4.72
N ASN A 244 -2.46 -3.30 -3.93
CA ASN A 244 -3.64 -4.06 -3.56
C ASN A 244 -4.09 -3.77 -2.12
N TYR A 245 -3.76 -2.59 -1.58
CA TYR A 245 -4.22 -2.16 -0.26
C TYR A 245 -5.75 -2.29 -0.16
N ASP A 246 -6.20 -2.98 0.88
CA ASP A 246 -7.61 -3.14 1.21
C ASP A 246 -7.88 -2.48 2.57
N SER A 247 -8.63 -1.37 2.53
CA SER A 247 -9.03 -0.64 3.74
C SER A 247 -9.98 -1.40 4.67
N SER A 248 -10.57 -2.51 4.20
CA SER A 248 -11.44 -3.38 5.00
C SER A 248 -10.67 -4.50 5.70
N SER A 249 -9.44 -4.79 5.27
CA SER A 249 -8.57 -5.76 5.92
C SER A 249 -7.97 -5.18 7.20
N THR A 250 -8.03 -5.96 8.29
CA THR A 250 -7.42 -5.61 9.58
C THR A 250 -6.23 -6.50 9.92
N LEU A 251 -6.04 -7.59 9.16
CA LEU A 251 -4.92 -8.52 9.30
C LEU A 251 -4.15 -8.58 7.99
N ASP A 252 -2.83 -8.38 8.08
CA ASP A 252 -1.95 -8.56 6.93
C ASP A 252 -1.72 -10.05 6.68
N ASP A 253 -2.05 -10.51 5.47
CA ASP A 253 -1.81 -11.88 5.02
C ASP A 253 -0.51 -12.02 4.20
N GLY A 254 0.24 -10.92 4.04
CA GLY A 254 1.45 -10.88 3.23
C GLY A 254 1.18 -10.86 1.73
N SER A 255 -0.06 -10.61 1.30
CA SER A 255 -0.42 -10.47 -0.12
C SER A 255 -0.05 -9.10 -0.70
N CYS A 256 0.45 -8.15 0.10
CA CYS A 256 0.80 -6.80 -0.37
C CYS A 256 1.73 -6.82 -1.58
N THR A 257 1.28 -6.22 -2.68
CA THR A 257 2.07 -5.99 -3.89
C THR A 257 2.43 -4.52 -3.98
N TYR A 258 3.67 -4.25 -4.33
CA TYR A 258 4.19 -2.89 -4.48
C TYR A 258 4.51 -2.65 -5.95
N PRO A 259 4.44 -1.38 -6.41
CA PRO A 259 4.81 -1.08 -7.77
C PRO A 259 6.32 -1.32 -7.96
N GLU A 260 6.71 -1.66 -9.18
CA GLU A 260 8.13 -1.74 -9.51
C GLU A 260 8.79 -0.36 -9.40
N MET A 261 10.12 -0.34 -9.21
CA MET A 261 10.86 0.92 -9.13
C MET A 261 10.63 1.73 -10.41
N TYR A 262 10.29 3.02 -10.24
CA TYR A 262 9.91 3.99 -11.30
C TYR A 262 8.49 3.87 -11.85
N TYR A 263 7.73 2.84 -11.47
CA TYR A 263 6.34 2.66 -11.91
C TYR A 263 5.33 2.97 -10.79
N ASP A 264 4.10 3.26 -11.19
CA ASP A 264 2.93 3.31 -10.31
C ASP A 264 2.23 1.94 -10.24
N CYS A 265 1.17 1.85 -9.43
CA CYS A 265 0.42 0.61 -9.22
C CYS A 265 -0.37 0.11 -10.42
N ASN A 266 -0.55 0.95 -11.45
CA ASN A 266 -1.17 0.58 -12.70
C ASN A 266 -0.11 0.18 -13.75
N GLY A 267 1.17 0.20 -13.39
CA GLY A 267 2.29 -0.07 -14.30
C GLY A 267 2.62 1.11 -15.22
N ASN A 268 2.12 2.31 -14.93
CA ASN A 268 2.52 3.51 -15.67
C ASN A 268 3.81 4.05 -15.08
N CYS A 269 4.63 4.69 -15.90
CA CYS A 269 5.77 5.37 -15.36
C CYS A 269 5.38 6.59 -14.50
N VAL A 270 6.11 6.81 -13.41
CA VAL A 270 5.93 7.98 -12.54
C VAL A 270 6.48 9.26 -13.18
N ASN A 271 7.60 9.17 -13.88
CA ASN A 271 8.24 10.25 -14.62
C ASN A 271 8.46 9.80 -16.06
N ASP A 272 7.67 10.35 -16.97
CA ASP A 272 7.71 10.08 -18.40
C ASP A 272 7.48 11.41 -19.10
N THR A 273 8.58 12.06 -19.46
CA THR A 273 8.60 13.43 -19.95
C THR A 273 8.15 13.53 -21.41
N ASP A 274 8.44 12.53 -22.23
CA ASP A 274 8.17 12.52 -23.67
C ASP A 274 6.92 11.71 -24.07
N GLY A 275 6.42 10.85 -23.16
CA GLY A 275 5.18 10.10 -23.29
C GLY A 275 5.31 8.80 -24.08
N ASP A 276 6.52 8.25 -24.23
CA ASP A 276 6.77 7.02 -25.01
C ASP A 276 6.47 5.73 -24.23
N GLY A 277 6.27 5.83 -22.91
CA GLY A 277 5.94 4.74 -21.99
C GLY A 277 7.15 4.10 -21.31
N ILE A 278 8.36 4.60 -21.55
CA ILE A 278 9.60 4.27 -20.83
C ILE A 278 9.83 5.36 -19.79
N CYS A 279 10.32 4.97 -18.62
CA CYS A 279 10.60 5.94 -17.56
C CYS A 279 11.84 6.75 -17.84
N ASP A 280 11.83 8.06 -17.53
CA ASP A 280 12.98 8.96 -17.62
C ASP A 280 14.24 8.35 -16.97
N GLU A 281 14.10 7.65 -15.83
CA GLU A 281 15.23 7.00 -15.15
C GLU A 281 15.74 5.71 -15.81
N LEU A 282 14.95 5.13 -16.71
CA LEU A 282 15.25 3.93 -17.49
C LEU A 282 15.59 4.24 -18.94
N GLU A 283 15.52 5.51 -19.34
CA GLU A 283 15.85 5.93 -20.69
C GLU A 283 17.33 5.67 -21.02
N VAL A 284 17.55 5.21 -22.24
CA VAL A 284 18.88 5.06 -22.83
C VAL A 284 19.05 6.17 -23.85
N PRO A 285 19.90 7.18 -23.56
CA PRO A 285 20.14 8.27 -24.50
C PRO A 285 20.89 7.76 -25.73
N GLY A 286 20.50 8.23 -26.90
CA GLY A 286 21.19 8.00 -28.17
C GLY A 286 20.27 8.27 -29.36
N CYS A 287 20.78 8.08 -30.58
CA CYS A 287 19.95 8.31 -31.76
C CYS A 287 18.81 7.26 -31.90
N THR A 288 17.56 7.73 -31.85
CA THR A 288 16.36 6.89 -32.02
C THR A 288 15.84 6.84 -33.46
N ASP A 289 16.36 7.69 -34.36
CA ASP A 289 15.96 7.71 -35.76
C ASP A 289 16.58 6.53 -36.52
N ALA A 290 15.73 5.62 -37.01
CA ALA A 290 16.16 4.42 -37.73
C ALA A 290 16.82 4.71 -39.09
N ASP A 291 16.66 5.92 -39.62
CA ASP A 291 17.28 6.36 -40.87
C ASP A 291 18.66 7.02 -40.65
N ALA A 292 19.09 7.23 -39.40
CA ALA A 292 20.42 7.76 -39.07
C ALA A 292 21.52 6.68 -39.11
N ASP A 293 22.75 7.07 -39.45
CA ASP A 293 23.89 6.16 -39.59
C ASP A 293 24.40 5.61 -38.25
N ASN A 294 24.17 6.35 -37.17
CA ASN A 294 24.50 5.93 -35.80
C ASN A 294 23.25 5.53 -34.98
N TYR A 295 22.15 5.16 -35.65
CA TYR A 295 20.95 4.64 -35.00
C TYR A 295 21.30 3.57 -33.97
N ASN A 296 20.79 3.76 -32.75
CA ASN A 296 20.93 2.80 -31.68
C ASN A 296 19.56 2.20 -31.36
N SER A 297 19.37 0.92 -31.67
CA SER A 297 18.10 0.22 -31.37
C SER A 297 17.81 0.06 -29.88
N ASP A 298 18.82 0.24 -29.03
CA ASP A 298 18.67 0.22 -27.58
C ASP A 298 18.39 1.62 -27.02
N ALA A 299 18.51 2.68 -27.83
CA ALA A 299 18.17 4.04 -27.39
C ALA A 299 16.66 4.21 -27.32
N THR A 300 16.23 4.87 -26.26
CA THR A 300 14.82 5.16 -25.97
C THR A 300 14.57 6.66 -25.82
N ASP A 301 15.62 7.47 -25.72
CA ASP A 301 15.54 8.93 -25.69
C ASP A 301 16.54 9.52 -26.70
N ASP A 302 16.06 10.41 -27.57
CA ASP A 302 16.89 11.08 -28.56
C ASP A 302 17.71 12.20 -27.92
N ASP A 303 19.00 11.93 -27.72
CA ASP A 303 19.94 12.89 -27.16
C ASP A 303 20.45 13.92 -28.19
N GLY A 304 19.92 13.87 -29.42
CA GLY A 304 20.34 14.72 -30.53
C GLY A 304 21.68 14.31 -31.13
N SER A 305 22.18 13.11 -30.82
CA SER A 305 23.42 12.58 -31.39
C SER A 305 23.26 12.00 -32.78
N CYS A 306 22.05 11.91 -33.36
CA CYS A 306 21.83 11.33 -34.68
C CYS A 306 22.77 11.91 -35.75
N GLU A 307 23.55 11.04 -36.38
CA GLU A 307 24.49 11.35 -37.45
C GLU A 307 23.89 10.93 -38.78
N TYR A 308 23.83 11.87 -39.71
CA TYR A 308 23.46 11.66 -41.10
C TYR A 308 24.68 11.99 -41.95
N LEU A 309 25.28 10.94 -42.50
CA LEU A 309 26.47 10.99 -43.32
C LEU A 309 26.11 11.49 -44.72
N GLY A 310 26.84 12.49 -45.17
CA GLY A 310 26.73 13.01 -46.53
C GLY A 310 27.57 14.25 -46.70
N CYS A 311 27.57 14.82 -47.90
CA CYS A 311 28.36 16.02 -48.12
C CYS A 311 27.73 17.24 -47.43
N THR A 312 28.39 17.75 -46.39
CA THR A 312 27.92 18.93 -45.64
C THR A 312 28.40 20.26 -46.23
N ASN A 313 29.26 20.24 -47.25
CA ASN A 313 29.78 21.44 -47.88
C ASN A 313 28.78 22.02 -48.90
N PRO A 314 28.16 23.19 -48.66
CA PRO A 314 27.18 23.77 -49.59
C PRO A 314 27.76 24.19 -50.94
N ALA A 315 29.09 24.21 -51.09
CA ALA A 315 29.77 24.49 -52.35
C ALA A 315 30.02 23.24 -53.21
N ALA A 316 29.78 22.04 -52.67
CA ALA A 316 29.90 20.79 -53.42
C ALA A 316 28.63 20.51 -54.23
N ASP A 317 28.79 19.81 -55.35
CA ASP A 317 27.69 19.52 -56.27
C ASP A 317 26.71 18.46 -55.73
N ASN A 318 27.19 17.58 -54.86
CA ASN A 318 26.37 16.59 -54.15
C ASN A 318 26.09 16.99 -52.70
N TYR A 319 26.06 18.29 -52.40
CA TYR A 319 25.64 18.80 -51.09
C TYR A 319 24.31 18.17 -50.67
N ASP A 320 24.30 17.58 -49.47
CA ASP A 320 23.13 16.99 -48.86
C ASP A 320 22.65 17.90 -47.72
N GLU A 321 21.45 18.46 -47.88
CA GLU A 321 20.83 19.32 -46.86
C GLU A 321 20.42 18.57 -45.59
N GLY A 322 20.30 17.24 -45.66
CA GLY A 322 20.00 16.37 -44.52
C GLY A 322 21.24 15.89 -43.76
N ALA A 323 22.44 16.03 -44.33
CA ALA A 323 23.66 15.58 -43.69
C ALA A 323 24.13 16.56 -42.61
N ASN A 324 24.55 16.03 -41.46
CA ASN A 324 25.15 16.81 -40.37
C ASN A 324 26.60 16.38 -40.06
N VAL A 325 27.08 15.31 -40.68
CA VAL A 325 28.45 14.82 -40.61
C VAL A 325 28.97 14.59 -42.02
N ASP A 326 30.12 15.20 -42.34
CA ASP A 326 30.77 15.01 -43.64
C ASP A 326 31.36 13.60 -43.76
N ASP A 327 30.89 12.84 -44.74
CA ASP A 327 31.36 11.48 -45.02
C ASP A 327 32.53 11.46 -46.02
N GLY A 328 32.97 12.64 -46.47
CA GLY A 328 34.02 12.80 -47.46
C GLY A 328 33.57 12.49 -48.88
N SER A 329 32.26 12.33 -49.12
CA SER A 329 31.70 12.15 -50.45
C SER A 329 31.59 13.44 -51.25
N CYS A 330 31.87 14.62 -50.66
CA CYS A 330 31.77 15.91 -51.33
C CYS A 330 32.52 15.94 -52.66
N ILE A 331 31.79 16.18 -53.74
CA ILE A 331 32.30 16.36 -55.09
C ILE A 331 32.38 17.87 -55.34
N ILE A 332 33.59 18.37 -55.49
CA ILE A 332 33.86 19.74 -55.88
C ILE A 332 34.57 19.71 -57.22
N TYR A 333 33.89 20.18 -58.25
CA TYR A 333 34.47 20.33 -59.58
C TYR A 333 35.47 21.50 -59.62
N GLY A 334 36.63 21.25 -60.18
CA GLY A 334 37.64 22.27 -60.44
C GLY A 334 38.97 21.66 -60.87
N CYS A 335 39.94 22.49 -61.23
CA CYS A 335 41.23 21.96 -61.67
C CYS A 335 41.99 21.28 -60.53
N THR A 336 42.19 19.96 -60.62
CA THR A 336 42.94 19.16 -59.62
C THR A 336 44.45 19.08 -59.91
N ASN A 337 44.89 19.58 -61.06
CA ASN A 337 46.31 19.59 -61.43
C ASN A 337 47.05 20.69 -60.68
N GLN A 338 47.88 20.31 -59.68
CA GLN A 338 48.68 21.24 -58.87
C GLN A 338 49.63 22.15 -59.69
N ALA A 339 49.93 21.80 -60.94
CA ALA A 339 50.77 22.60 -61.84
C ALA A 339 49.97 23.60 -62.70
N ALA A 340 48.64 23.59 -62.66
CA ALA A 340 47.81 24.56 -63.36
C ALA A 340 47.69 25.87 -62.59
N ASP A 341 47.56 26.99 -63.29
CA ASP A 341 47.44 28.32 -62.68
C ASP A 341 46.13 28.52 -61.92
N ASN A 342 45.07 27.82 -62.33
CA ASN A 342 43.77 27.83 -61.66
C ASN A 342 43.52 26.54 -60.84
N TYR A 343 44.58 25.88 -60.39
CA TYR A 343 44.47 24.79 -59.43
C TYR A 343 43.57 25.19 -58.27
N ASN A 344 42.54 24.38 -58.02
CA ASN A 344 41.65 24.54 -56.87
C ASN A 344 42.01 23.47 -55.84
N GLU A 345 42.53 23.90 -54.68
CA GLU A 345 42.93 22.99 -53.60
C GLU A 345 41.74 22.26 -52.95
N GLU A 346 40.52 22.74 -53.15
CA GLU A 346 39.28 22.13 -52.66
C GLU A 346 38.64 21.20 -53.71
N ALA A 347 39.12 21.18 -54.96
CA ALA A 347 38.53 20.33 -55.99
C ALA A 347 38.89 18.85 -55.78
N THR A 348 37.87 18.00 -55.75
CA THR A 348 38.02 16.54 -55.67
C THR A 348 38.03 15.89 -57.04
N ASP A 349 37.41 16.55 -58.03
CA ASP A 349 37.19 16.02 -59.38
C ASP A 349 37.55 17.09 -60.44
N ASP A 350 38.32 16.68 -61.44
CA ASP A 350 38.71 17.56 -62.55
C ASP A 350 37.53 17.82 -63.48
N ASP A 351 37.14 19.09 -63.60
CA ASP A 351 36.08 19.55 -64.51
C ASP A 351 36.60 19.93 -65.89
N GLY A 352 37.92 19.75 -66.12
CA GLY A 352 38.60 20.12 -67.36
C GLY A 352 38.83 21.62 -67.50
N SER A 353 38.63 22.41 -66.43
CA SER A 353 38.92 23.84 -66.41
C SER A 353 40.41 24.17 -66.26
N CYS A 354 41.29 23.19 -66.04
CA CYS A 354 42.72 23.41 -65.86
C CYS A 354 43.33 24.29 -66.95
N VAL A 355 43.87 25.43 -66.54
CA VAL A 355 44.67 26.32 -67.38
C VAL A 355 46.11 26.29 -66.90
N ALA A 356 47.04 25.97 -67.80
CA ALA A 356 48.46 26.12 -67.57
C ALA A 356 49.01 27.21 -68.48
N SER A 357 49.80 28.13 -67.91
CA SER A 357 50.55 29.13 -68.65
C SER A 357 51.88 28.53 -69.10
N GLY A 358 52.13 28.59 -70.40
CA GLY A 358 53.31 28.01 -71.03
C GLY A 358 53.21 28.13 -72.54
N CYS A 359 54.16 27.58 -73.28
CA CYS A 359 54.13 27.72 -74.74
C CYS A 359 52.92 27.04 -75.39
N THR A 360 52.07 27.81 -76.08
CA THR A 360 50.86 27.32 -76.77
C THR A 360 51.03 27.10 -78.28
N TYR A 361 52.16 27.54 -78.84
CA TYR A 361 52.42 27.45 -80.28
C TYR A 361 52.97 26.07 -80.63
N VAL A 362 52.18 25.25 -81.32
CA VAL A 362 52.54 23.88 -81.79
C VAL A 362 53.91 23.81 -82.51
N GLY A 363 54.36 24.93 -83.10
CA GLY A 363 55.65 25.02 -83.79
C GLY A 363 56.87 25.28 -82.88
N ALA A 364 56.67 25.51 -81.59
CA ALA A 364 57.76 25.70 -80.63
C ALA A 364 58.24 24.37 -80.05
N THR A 365 59.52 24.30 -79.70
CA THR A 365 60.15 23.08 -79.18
C THR A 365 59.68 22.70 -77.77
N ASN A 366 59.23 23.67 -76.99
CA ASN A 366 58.63 23.46 -75.66
C ASN A 366 57.11 23.63 -75.68
N TYR A 367 56.46 23.43 -76.83
CA TYR A 367 55.02 23.34 -76.90
C TYR A 367 54.52 22.21 -75.98
N ASP A 368 53.60 22.54 -75.09
CA ASP A 368 52.83 21.55 -74.33
C ASP A 368 51.34 21.72 -74.64
N PRO A 369 50.65 20.68 -75.15
CA PRO A 369 49.22 20.75 -75.44
C PRO A 369 48.34 21.02 -74.20
N VAL A 370 48.85 20.96 -72.97
CA VAL A 370 48.10 21.34 -71.75
C VAL A 370 48.11 22.85 -71.48
N ASN A 371 49.00 23.61 -72.13
CA ASN A 371 49.04 25.06 -71.96
C ASN A 371 47.90 25.70 -72.73
N THR A 372 47.08 26.49 -72.05
CA THR A 372 45.91 27.19 -72.64
C THR A 372 46.12 28.70 -72.73
N SER A 373 47.21 29.22 -72.15
CA SER A 373 47.63 30.62 -72.23
C SER A 373 49.13 30.71 -72.48
N ASP A 374 49.53 31.54 -73.46
CA ASP A 374 50.94 31.75 -73.80
C ASP A 374 51.62 32.68 -72.81
N ASP A 375 52.66 32.21 -72.13
CA ASP A 375 53.44 32.99 -71.15
C ASP A 375 54.70 33.64 -71.76
N GLY A 376 54.89 33.50 -73.07
CA GLY A 376 56.08 33.97 -73.79
C GLY A 376 57.30 33.05 -73.67
N SER A 377 57.18 31.87 -73.04
CA SER A 377 58.27 30.91 -72.90
C SER A 377 58.56 30.11 -74.18
N CYS A 378 57.77 30.27 -75.26
CA CYS A 378 57.94 29.51 -76.50
C CYS A 378 59.34 29.60 -77.08
N ILE A 379 59.95 28.45 -77.35
CA ILE A 379 61.26 28.32 -77.97
C ILE A 379 61.06 27.97 -79.44
N PHE A 380 61.36 28.90 -80.32
CA PHE A 380 61.37 28.68 -81.76
C PHE A 380 62.82 28.55 -82.21
N LEU A 381 63.17 27.33 -82.63
CA LEU A 381 64.47 27.00 -83.17
C LEU A 381 64.62 27.54 -84.60
N GLY A 382 65.80 28.10 -84.89
CA GLY A 382 66.16 28.56 -86.22
C GLY A 382 67.28 29.58 -86.17
N CYS A 383 67.90 29.87 -87.32
CA CYS A 383 68.98 30.84 -87.37
C CYS A 383 68.53 32.23 -86.90
N THR A 384 69.11 32.71 -85.80
CA THR A 384 68.78 34.03 -85.20
C THR A 384 69.65 35.17 -85.73
N ASP A 385 70.66 34.87 -86.55
CA ASP A 385 71.54 35.89 -87.13
C ASP A 385 70.91 36.52 -88.37
N SER A 386 70.56 37.80 -88.29
CA SER A 386 69.96 38.57 -89.39
C SER A 386 70.81 38.68 -90.66
N THR A 387 72.09 38.33 -90.58
CA THR A 387 73.02 38.36 -91.72
C THR A 387 73.15 37.01 -92.43
N ALA A 388 72.56 35.94 -91.89
CA ALA A 388 72.49 34.65 -92.54
C ALA A 388 71.39 34.62 -93.61
N LEU A 389 71.64 33.88 -94.70
CA LEU A 389 70.70 33.70 -95.81
C LEU A 389 69.39 33.02 -95.39
N ASN A 390 69.43 32.19 -94.35
CA ASN A 390 68.28 31.47 -93.80
C ASN A 390 67.86 31.99 -92.42
N PHE A 391 68.10 33.28 -92.15
CA PHE A 391 67.59 33.95 -90.96
C PHE A 391 66.08 33.76 -90.79
N ILE A 392 65.64 33.30 -89.61
CA ILE A 392 64.23 33.18 -89.24
C ILE A 392 63.91 34.27 -88.21
N ALA A 393 63.15 35.29 -88.63
CA ALA A 393 62.83 36.45 -87.80
C ALA A 393 62.06 36.14 -86.51
N HIS A 394 61.42 34.97 -86.42
CA HIS A 394 60.67 34.52 -85.25
C HIS A 394 61.42 33.46 -84.43
N ALA A 395 62.63 33.04 -84.86
CA ALA A 395 63.47 32.17 -84.05
C ALA A 395 64.06 32.98 -82.89
N ASN A 396 63.96 32.43 -81.69
CA ASN A 396 64.52 33.04 -80.48
C ASN A 396 65.57 32.16 -79.80
N SER A 397 65.88 31.02 -80.40
CA SER A 397 66.95 30.13 -80.02
C SER A 397 67.63 29.60 -81.28
N ASP A 398 68.93 29.86 -81.41
CA ASP A 398 69.70 29.41 -82.57
C ASP A 398 69.89 27.89 -82.53
N ASP A 399 69.52 27.22 -83.62
CA ASP A 399 69.68 25.77 -83.80
C ASP A 399 70.96 25.40 -84.54
N GLY A 400 71.80 26.39 -84.86
CA GLY A 400 73.06 26.21 -85.58
C GLY A 400 72.87 26.01 -87.08
N SER A 401 71.68 26.26 -87.62
CA SER A 401 71.39 26.11 -89.06
C SER A 401 71.85 27.29 -89.91
N CYS A 402 72.41 28.37 -89.36
CA CYS A 402 72.78 29.57 -90.11
C CYS A 402 73.72 29.29 -91.32
N VAL A 403 73.33 29.79 -92.49
CA VAL A 403 74.07 29.70 -93.75
C VAL A 403 74.49 31.10 -94.21
N PHE A 404 75.78 31.30 -94.46
CA PHE A 404 76.34 32.56 -94.95
C PHE A 404 76.89 32.38 -96.37
N GLU A 405 76.89 33.45 -97.17
CA GLU A 405 77.37 33.42 -98.55
C GLU A 405 78.91 33.44 -98.61
N GLU A 406 79.52 32.48 -99.32
CA GLU A 406 80.98 32.43 -99.53
C GLU A 406 81.40 33.28 -100.74
N CYS A 407 82.40 34.16 -100.55
CA CYS A 407 82.87 35.12 -101.54
C CYS A 407 83.58 34.43 -102.73
N THR A 408 83.07 34.61 -103.96
CA THR A 408 83.75 34.21 -105.20
C THR A 408 83.75 35.36 -106.21
N GLY A 409 84.93 35.87 -106.58
CA GLY A 409 85.10 36.73 -107.77
C GLY A 409 85.92 38.00 -107.58
N GLU A 410 87.19 37.90 -107.99
CA GLU A 410 88.11 38.92 -108.52
C GLU A 410 87.66 40.40 -108.49
N SER A 411 88.24 41.19 -107.58
CA SER A 411 88.90 42.50 -107.85
C SER A 411 89.17 43.36 -106.61
N ASP A 412 89.01 42.86 -105.38
CA ASP A 412 89.26 43.67 -104.15
C ASP A 412 90.04 42.94 -103.03
N CYS A 413 91.01 42.07 -103.37
CA CYS A 413 92.08 41.67 -102.43
C CYS A 413 93.39 42.36 -102.82
N PRO A 414 93.66 43.61 -102.37
CA PRO A 414 94.76 44.43 -102.87
C PRO A 414 96.16 43.92 -102.51
N PHE A 415 96.26 42.85 -101.71
CA PHE A 415 97.50 42.32 -101.14
C PHE A 415 97.67 40.80 -101.36
N ASP A 416 96.84 40.20 -102.20
CA ASP A 416 97.04 38.84 -102.73
C ASP A 416 98.06 38.95 -103.89
N ALA A 417 99.32 38.69 -103.56
CA ALA A 417 100.45 38.88 -104.48
C ALA A 417 100.63 37.68 -105.42
N ASN A 418 100.19 36.49 -104.98
CA ASN A 418 100.40 35.24 -105.70
C ASN A 418 99.16 34.78 -106.51
N GLY A 419 98.01 35.44 -106.33
CA GLY A 419 96.74 35.20 -107.03
C GLY A 419 95.99 33.96 -106.57
N ASP A 420 96.17 33.53 -105.31
CA ASP A 420 95.54 32.32 -104.76
C ASP A 420 94.17 32.54 -104.08
N GLY A 421 93.73 33.79 -103.96
CA GLY A 421 92.45 34.16 -103.35
C GLY A 421 92.49 34.30 -101.83
N GLU A 422 93.65 34.17 -101.20
CA GLU A 422 93.90 34.43 -99.78
C GLU A 422 94.95 35.56 -99.59
N ILE A 423 94.98 36.21 -98.43
CA ILE A 423 96.09 37.10 -98.04
C ILE A 423 96.82 36.40 -96.90
N GLY A 424 97.95 35.77 -97.23
CA GLY A 424 98.67 34.88 -96.34
C GLY A 424 100.14 35.25 -96.13
N SER A 425 100.83 34.43 -95.34
CA SER A 425 102.28 34.54 -95.19
C SER A 425 103.04 34.29 -96.49
N ALA A 426 102.42 33.58 -97.44
CA ALA A 426 102.96 33.32 -98.78
C ALA A 426 103.09 34.61 -99.61
N ASP A 427 102.09 35.47 -99.61
CA ASP A 427 102.12 36.78 -100.28
C ASP A 427 103.17 37.71 -99.69
N LEU A 428 103.27 37.71 -98.35
CA LEU A 428 104.28 38.47 -97.63
C LEU A 428 105.70 37.98 -97.97
N LEU A 429 105.89 36.67 -98.15
CA LEU A 429 107.14 36.06 -98.56
C LEU A 429 107.53 36.47 -99.99
N GLU A 430 106.58 36.49 -100.92
CA GLU A 430 106.81 36.91 -102.31
C GLU A 430 107.19 38.40 -102.39
N PHE A 431 106.51 39.26 -101.63
CA PHE A 431 106.92 40.65 -101.47
C PHE A 431 108.34 40.77 -100.90
N LEU A 432 108.69 40.02 -99.85
CA LEU A 432 110.01 40.07 -99.23
C LEU A 432 111.14 39.53 -100.13
N VAL A 433 110.83 38.62 -101.07
CA VAL A 433 111.79 38.12 -102.07
C VAL A 433 112.11 39.19 -103.12
N ALA A 434 111.09 39.93 -103.58
CA ALA A 434 111.25 41.02 -104.54
C ALA A 434 111.79 42.31 -103.88
N TYR A 435 111.60 42.46 -102.56
CA TYR A 435 111.95 43.65 -101.80
C TYR A 435 113.46 43.93 -101.82
N GLY A 436 113.85 44.99 -102.55
CA GLY A 436 115.24 45.45 -102.64
C GLY A 436 115.98 45.06 -103.92
N GLN A 437 115.33 44.35 -104.86
CA GLN A 437 115.88 44.08 -106.19
C GLN A 437 115.63 45.28 -107.13
N ALA A 438 116.58 45.56 -108.04
CA ALA A 438 116.39 46.60 -109.05
C ALA A 438 115.39 46.10 -110.11
N CYS A 439 114.41 46.94 -110.49
CA CYS A 439 113.35 46.56 -111.43
C CYS A 439 113.84 46.09 -112.82
N SER A 440 115.11 46.27 -113.15
CA SER A 440 115.71 45.71 -114.38
C SER A 440 116.01 44.21 -114.30
N ASP A 441 115.97 43.63 -113.10
CA ASP A 441 116.29 42.22 -112.82
C ASP A 441 115.08 41.43 -112.25
N LEU A 442 113.88 42.03 -112.26
CA LEU A 442 112.60 41.43 -111.81
C LEU A 442 111.71 41.03 -113.01
#